data_AF-A0A968LPE7-F1
#
_entry.id   AF-A0A968LPE7-F1
#
_cell.length_a   1.000
_cell.length_b   1.000
_cell.length_c   1.000
_cell.angle_alpha   90.00
_cell.angle_beta   90.00
_cell.angle_gamma   90.00
#
_symmetry.space_group_name_H-M   'P 1'
#
loop_
_entity.id
_entity.type
_entity.pdbx_description
1 polymer ?
#
loop_
_entity_poly.entity_id
_entity_poly.type
_entity_poly.pdbx_seq_one_letter_code
_entity_poly.pdbx_strand_id
1 'polypeptide(L)' 'MSVTLEELKALSVSERAWLAQVLWDSVFEEETALPLSDEHRTELERRLNDPNPQRLSWNEAKQRLKR' A
#
# COMPACT_ATOMS: atom_id res chain seq x y z
N MET A 1 -7.31 10.58 -26.27
CA MET A 1 -6.52 11.61 -25.54
C MET A 1 -5.67 10.88 -24.52
N SER A 2 -4.37 11.19 -24.44
CA SER A 2 -3.46 10.59 -23.46
C SER A 2 -3.15 11.61 -22.37
N VAL A 3 -3.22 11.18 -21.12
CA VAL A 3 -2.74 12.00 -19.99
C VAL A 3 -1.23 11.82 -19.86
N THR A 4 -0.51 12.92 -19.71
CA THR A 4 0.94 12.93 -19.52
C THR A 4 1.31 12.95 -18.04
N LEU A 5 2.52 12.46 -17.72
CA LEU A 5 3.02 12.48 -16.34
C LEU A 5 3.17 13.91 -15.80
N GLU A 6 3.46 14.89 -16.64
CA GLU A 6 3.58 16.29 -16.23
C GLU A 6 2.23 16.90 -15.87
N GLU A 7 1.16 16.57 -16.59
CA GLU A 7 -0.21 16.94 -16.22
C GLU A 7 -0.61 16.34 -14.86
N LEU A 8 -0.23 15.08 -14.60
CA LEU A 8 -0.48 14.44 -13.29
C LEU A 8 0.29 15.10 -12.15
N LYS A 9 1.53 15.56 -12.40
CA LYS A 9 2.33 16.28 -11.40
C LYS A 9 1.79 17.67 -11.10
N ALA A 10 1.09 18.30 -12.05
CA ALA A 10 0.49 19.62 -11.87
C ALA A 10 -0.72 19.63 -10.91
N LEU A 11 -1.35 18.47 -10.67
CA LEU A 11 -2.41 18.30 -9.68
C LEU A 11 -1.91 18.65 -8.27
N SER A 12 -2.82 18.99 -7.35
CA SER A 12 -2.49 19.13 -5.94
C SER A 12 -2.03 17.80 -5.32
N VAL A 13 -1.34 17.86 -4.18
CA VAL A 13 -0.91 16.65 -3.45
C VAL A 13 -2.11 15.75 -3.12
N SER A 14 -3.23 16.33 -2.70
CA SER A 14 -4.44 15.59 -2.34
C SER A 14 -5.07 14.90 -3.54
N GLU A 15 -5.15 15.57 -4.69
CA GLU A 15 -5.66 14.97 -5.93
C GLU A 15 -4.75 13.85 -6.44
N ARG A 16 -3.43 14.03 -6.36
CA ARG A 16 -2.49 12.95 -6.70
C ARG A 16 -2.61 11.76 -5.77
N ALA A 17 -2.76 11.98 -4.46
CA ALA A 17 -2.94 10.91 -3.49
C ALA A 17 -4.24 10.15 -3.73
N TRP A 18 -5.34 10.86 -4.00
CA TRP A 18 -6.61 10.25 -4.35
C TRP A 18 -6.52 9.46 -5.66
N LEU A 19 -5.91 10.02 -6.71
CA LEU A 19 -5.75 9.33 -7.98
C LEU A 19 -4.86 8.09 -7.85
N ALA A 20 -3.76 8.18 -7.09
CA ALA A 20 -2.92 7.04 -6.80
C ALA A 20 -3.69 5.93 -6.06
N GLN A 21 -4.57 6.30 -5.12
CA GLN A 21 -5.44 5.34 -4.43
C GLN A 21 -6.39 4.65 -5.41
N VAL A 22 -7.12 5.42 -6.22
CA VAL A 22 -8.09 4.86 -7.20
C VAL A 22 -7.42 3.94 -8.21
N LEU A 23 -6.26 4.35 -8.75
CA LEU A 23 -5.51 3.53 -9.69
C LEU A 23 -4.93 2.27 -9.02
N TRP A 24 -4.56 2.34 -7.75
CA TRP A 24 -4.09 1.17 -7.01
C TRP A 24 -5.22 0.20 -6.69
N ASP A 25 -6.40 0.72 -6.31
CA ASP A 25 -7.58 -0.09 -6.06
C ASP A 25 -8.04 -0.84 -7.32
N SER A 26 -7.96 -0.21 -8.49
CA SER A 26 -8.32 -0.87 -9.76
C SER A 26 -7.40 -2.03 -10.12
N VAL A 27 -6.13 -2.03 -9.67
CA VAL A 27 -5.22 -3.19 -9.88
C VAL A 27 -5.78 -4.43 -9.18
N PHE A 28 -6.34 -4.30 -7.98
CA PHE A 28 -6.93 -5.43 -7.25
C PHE A 28 -8.25 -5.92 -7.86
N GLU A 29 -8.96 -5.07 -8.58
CA GLU A 29 -10.19 -5.46 -9.29
C GLU A 29 -9.87 -6.26 -10.57
N GLU A 30 -8.73 -5.98 -11.20
CA GLU A 30 -8.31 -6.62 -12.45
C GLU A 30 -7.38 -7.82 -12.23
N GLU A 31 -6.57 -7.85 -11.16
CA GLU A 31 -5.71 -8.97 -10.82
C GLU A 31 -6.47 -10.10 -10.10
N THR A 32 -6.44 -11.30 -10.69
CA THR A 32 -6.72 -12.53 -9.95
C THR A 32 -5.81 -12.61 -8.74
N ALA A 33 -6.41 -12.78 -7.55
CA ALA A 33 -5.73 -12.85 -6.26
C ALA A 33 -4.35 -13.53 -6.36
N LEU A 34 -3.30 -12.79 -5.99
CA LEU A 34 -1.94 -13.32 -5.98
C LEU A 34 -1.91 -14.63 -5.20
N PRO A 35 -1.25 -15.68 -5.73
CA PRO A 35 -1.21 -16.97 -5.05
C PRO A 35 -0.53 -16.79 -3.68
N LEU A 36 -1.30 -17.02 -2.62
CA LEU A 36 -0.79 -16.99 -1.27
C LEU A 36 -0.17 -18.35 -0.95
N SER A 37 1.15 -18.40 -0.78
CA SER A 37 1.83 -19.61 -0.29
C SER A 37 1.33 -19.95 1.12
N ASP A 38 1.45 -21.22 1.51
CA ASP A 38 1.05 -21.65 2.86
C ASP A 38 1.89 -20.96 3.95
N GLU A 39 3.15 -20.63 3.66
CA GLU A 39 4.02 -19.84 4.54
C GLU A 39 3.46 -18.43 4.75
N HIS A 40 3.05 -17.75 3.68
CA HIS A 40 2.44 -16.42 3.79
C HIS A 40 1.10 -16.47 4.53
N ARG A 41 0.27 -17.49 4.28
CA ARG A 41 -1.00 -17.66 4.99
C ARG A 41 -0.76 -17.85 6.49
N THR A 42 0.16 -18.74 6.86
CA THR A 42 0.51 -19.01 8.26
C THR A 42 1.01 -17.75 8.96
N GLU A 43 1.87 -16.97 8.33
CA GLU A 43 2.38 -15.73 8.92
C GLU A 43 1.30 -14.65 9.06
N LEU A 44 0.41 -14.53 8.08
CA LEU A 44 -0.73 -13.60 8.15
C LEU A 44 -1.69 -14.00 9.28
N GLU A 45 -2.03 -15.28 9.41
CA GLU A 45 -2.86 -15.80 10.50
C GLU A 45 -2.21 -15.58 11.87
N ARG A 46 -0.89 -15.80 11.99
CA ARG A 46 -0.14 -15.54 13.21
C ARG A 46 -0.21 -14.07 13.62
N ARG A 47 -0.04 -13.15 12.67
CA ARG A 47 -0.10 -11.69 12.93
C ARG A 47 -1.51 -11.21 13.25
N LEU A 48 -2.50 -11.77 12.57
CA LEU A 48 -3.90 -11.40 12.78
C LEU A 48 -4.39 -11.78 14.18
N ASN A 49 -3.91 -12.92 14.70
CA ASN A 49 -4.25 -13.42 16.03
C ASN A 49 -3.29 -12.95 17.14
N ASP A 50 -2.34 -12.06 16.85
CA ASP A 50 -1.44 -11.52 17.87
C ASP A 50 -2.23 -10.58 18.81
N PRO A 51 -2.39 -10.91 20.11
CA PRO A 51 -3.12 -10.06 21.05
C PRO A 51 -2.38 -8.76 21.37
N ASN A 52 -1.10 -8.64 21.03
CA ASN A 52 -0.29 -7.45 21.24
C ASN A 52 0.53 -7.11 19.98
N PRO A 53 -0.15 -6.71 18.89
CA PRO A 53 0.52 -6.46 17.63
C PRO A 53 1.49 -5.29 17.78
N GLN A 54 2.72 -5.46 17.32
CA GLN A 54 3.68 -4.36 17.26
C GLN A 54 3.16 -3.29 16.30
N ARG A 55 2.95 -2.08 16.83
CA ARG A 55 2.56 -0.90 16.04
C ARG A 55 3.69 0.10 16.08
N LEU A 56 3.99 0.67 14.92
CA LEU A 56 4.89 1.81 14.81
C LEU A 56 4.07 2.97 14.26
N SER A 57 4.26 4.14 14.83
CA SER A 57 3.90 5.37 14.16
C SER A 57 4.73 5.52 12.88
N TRP A 58 4.19 6.27 11.93
CA TRP A 58 4.91 6.57 10.69
C TRP A 58 6.24 7.27 10.94
N ASN A 59 6.33 8.09 12.01
CA ASN A 59 7.56 8.75 12.40
C ASN A 59 8.61 7.75 12.90
N GLU A 60 8.24 6.79 13.74
CA GLU A 60 9.15 5.73 14.21
C GLU A 60 9.63 4.84 13.06
N ALA A 61 8.73 4.49 12.14
CA ALA A 61 9.09 3.72 10.94
C ALA A 61 10.14 4.47 10.11
N LYS A 62 9.94 5.77 9.84
CA LYS A 62 10.93 6.61 9.13
C LYS A 62 12.27 6.68 9.85
N GLN A 63 12.28 6.79 11.18
CA GLN A 63 13.53 6.83 11.95
C GLN A 63 14.33 5.53 11.83
N ARG A 64 13.66 4.38 11.74
CA ARG A 64 14.33 3.08 11.53
C ARG A 64 14.97 2.95 10.15
N LEU A 65 14.32 3.48 9.10
CA LEU A 65 14.80 3.40 7.71
C LEU A 65 15.94 4.37 7.39
N LYS A 66 16.17 5.39 8.22
CA LYS A 66 17.27 6.36 8.07
C LYS A 66 18.62 5.85 8.60
N ARG A 67 18.71 4.59 9.02
CA ARG A 67 19.95 3.96 9.50
C ARG A 67 20.82 3.48 8.34
#